data_AF-A0A0F3GYN7-F1
#
_entry.id   AF-A0A0F3GYN7-F1
#
_cell.length_a   1.000
_cell.length_b   1.000
_cell.length_c   1.000
_cell.angle_alpha   90.00
_cell.angle_beta   90.00
_cell.angle_gamma   90.00
#
_symmetry.space_group_name_H-M   'P 1'
#
loop_
_entity.id
_entity.type
_entity.pdbx_description
1 polymer ?
#
loop_
_entity_poly.entity_id
_entity_poly.type
_entity_poly.pdbx_seq_one_letter_code
_entity_poly.pdbx_strand_id
1 'polypeptide(L)'
;MWIYCDTLYDATFMLGDMDSPENQQGLEAMIADYMEKGFLDNIIDMLRYDAGLYGVVAVLLRDERLRVRIGAIALIEALKELGLEVVQDIADSLVPLLGEDNPNVRGDAAYVFGIIGQERHIMPLERLLDDDNTEVAQTAKDSVDLILSEVRL
;
A
#
# COMPACT_ATOMS: atom_id res chain seq x y z
N MET A 1 -43.90 37.75 -0.49
CA MET A 1 -44.29 36.49 -1.18
C MET A 1 -43.43 36.36 -2.41
N TRP A 2 -42.32 35.63 -2.30
CA TRP A 2 -41.72 34.76 -3.33
C TRP A 2 -40.78 33.85 -2.54
N ILE A 3 -41.24 32.62 -2.33
CA ILE A 3 -40.46 31.51 -1.80
C ILE A 3 -39.70 30.99 -3.01
N TYR A 4 -38.37 31.05 -3.01
CA TYR A 4 -37.56 30.21 -3.88
C TYR A 4 -36.51 29.52 -3.01
N CYS A 5 -36.62 28.20 -3.02
CA CYS A 5 -36.00 27.23 -2.15
C CYS A 5 -34.52 27.05 -2.53
N ASP A 6 -33.63 27.13 -1.54
CA ASP A 6 -32.17 26.90 -1.60
C ASP A 6 -31.78 25.42 -1.85
N THR A 7 -32.46 24.71 -2.75
CA THR A 7 -32.21 23.26 -2.94
C THR A 7 -31.01 22.93 -3.83
N LEU A 8 -30.28 23.93 -4.34
CA LEU A 8 -29.08 23.70 -5.15
C LEU A 8 -27.78 23.89 -4.36
N TYR A 9 -27.78 24.65 -3.26
CA TYR A 9 -26.61 24.79 -2.39
C TYR A 9 -26.43 23.56 -1.48
N ASP A 10 -27.55 22.96 -1.04
CA ASP A 10 -27.54 21.77 -0.19
C ASP A 10 -27.14 20.49 -0.95
N ALA A 11 -27.42 20.38 -2.26
CA ALA A 11 -27.06 19.17 -3.02
C ALA A 11 -25.54 19.03 -3.22
N THR A 12 -24.82 20.16 -3.37
CA THR A 12 -23.36 20.19 -3.44
C THR A 12 -22.72 19.98 -2.05
N PHE A 13 -23.40 20.38 -0.98
CA PHE A 13 -22.99 20.14 0.42
C PHE A 13 -23.28 18.70 0.90
N MET A 14 -24.30 18.04 0.33
CA MET A 14 -24.69 16.65 0.63
C MET A 14 -23.91 15.60 -0.17
N LEU A 15 -23.28 15.99 -1.29
CA LEU A 15 -22.18 15.23 -1.91
C LEU A 15 -20.89 15.53 -1.14
N GLY A 16 -20.92 15.28 0.17
CA GLY A 16 -19.79 15.54 1.07
C GLY A 16 -18.51 14.95 0.47
N ASP A 17 -17.46 15.78 0.43
CA ASP A 17 -16.15 15.46 -0.13
C ASP A 17 -15.77 14.01 0.18
N MET A 18 -15.87 13.15 -0.83
CA MET A 18 -15.34 11.78 -0.76
C MET A 18 -13.83 11.79 -0.49
N ASP A 19 -13.17 12.93 -0.73
CA ASP A 19 -11.77 13.23 -0.44
C ASP A 19 -11.53 13.89 0.93
N SER A 20 -12.54 14.00 1.80
CA SER A 20 -12.28 14.50 3.16
C SER A 20 -11.41 13.51 3.95
N PRO A 21 -10.41 13.97 4.73
CA PRO A 21 -9.51 13.10 5.50
C PRO A 21 -10.26 12.12 6.42
N GLU A 22 -11.40 12.53 6.97
CA GLU A 22 -12.23 11.68 7.84
C GLU A 22 -12.89 10.53 7.06
N ASN A 23 -13.35 10.79 5.83
CA ASN A 23 -13.92 9.77 4.96
C ASN A 23 -12.85 8.82 4.43
N GLN A 24 -11.66 9.34 4.12
CA GLN A 24 -10.51 8.54 3.68
C GLN A 24 -10.05 7.59 4.79
N GLN A 25 -9.92 8.06 6.04
CA GLN A 25 -9.61 7.20 7.18
C GLN A 25 -10.67 6.11 7.40
N GLY A 26 -11.96 6.45 7.22
CA GLY A 26 -13.05 5.49 7.30
C GLY A 26 -12.98 4.40 6.21
N LEU A 27 -12.61 4.78 4.99
CA LEU A 27 -12.43 3.87 3.87
C LEU A 27 -11.23 2.94 4.08
N GLU A 28 -10.09 3.48 4.49
CA GLU A 28 -8.87 2.71 4.76
C GLU A 28 -9.10 1.68 5.88
N ALA A 29 -9.78 2.07 6.97
CA ALA A 29 -10.14 1.17 8.06
C ALA A 29 -11.08 0.05 7.59
N MET A 30 -12.07 0.38 6.75
CA MET A 30 -12.97 -0.62 6.17
C MET A 30 -12.23 -1.61 5.27
N ILE A 31 -11.29 -1.15 4.45
CA ILE A 31 -10.45 -2.01 3.60
C ILE A 31 -9.57 -2.92 4.47
N ALA A 32 -8.99 -2.39 5.55
CA ALA A 32 -8.18 -3.19 6.47
C ALA A 32 -9.01 -4.29 7.17
N ASP A 33 -10.25 -3.99 7.57
CA ASP A 33 -11.18 -5.00 8.12
C ASP A 33 -11.58 -6.06 7.09
N TYR A 34 -11.73 -5.67 5.83
CA TYR A 34 -12.00 -6.61 4.74
C TYR A 34 -10.80 -7.51 4.48
N MET A 35 -9.59 -6.95 4.57
CA MET A 35 -8.35 -7.70 4.45
C MET A 35 -8.23 -8.73 5.57
N GLU A 36 -8.55 -8.37 6.82
CA GLU A 36 -8.57 -9.31 7.95
C GLU A 36 -9.57 -10.46 7.76
N LYS A 37 -10.71 -10.18 7.10
CA LYS A 37 -11.74 -11.18 6.80
C LYS A 37 -11.39 -12.05 5.57
N GLY A 38 -10.29 -11.75 4.87
CA GLY A 38 -9.82 -12.51 3.71
C GLY A 38 -10.52 -12.14 2.39
N PHE A 39 -11.09 -10.93 2.28
CA PHE A 39 -11.76 -10.45 1.07
C PHE A 39 -10.77 -9.83 0.07
N LEU A 40 -9.65 -10.49 -0.20
CA LEU A 40 -8.58 -9.96 -1.06
C LEU A 40 -9.07 -9.67 -2.49
N ASP A 41 -9.85 -10.57 -3.09
CA ASP A 41 -10.37 -10.40 -4.46
C ASP A 41 -11.25 -9.14 -4.58
N ASN A 42 -12.09 -8.87 -3.57
CA ASN A 42 -12.93 -7.68 -3.55
C ASN A 42 -12.09 -6.39 -3.49
N ILE A 43 -10.97 -6.44 -2.76
CA ILE A 43 -10.04 -5.30 -2.64
C ILE A 43 -9.32 -5.09 -3.97
N ILE A 44 -8.85 -6.17 -4.62
CA ILE A 44 -8.27 -6.10 -5.97
C ILE A 44 -9.26 -5.47 -6.95
N ASP A 45 -10.51 -5.90 -6.95
CA ASP A 45 -11.54 -5.36 -7.84
C ASP A 45 -11.82 -3.87 -7.57
N MET A 46 -11.84 -3.43 -6.30
CA MET A 46 -11.92 -2.01 -5.95
C MET A 46 -10.72 -1.21 -6.49
N LEU A 47 -9.50 -1.69 -6.27
CA LEU A 47 -8.27 -1.01 -6.70
C LEU A 47 -8.12 -0.96 -8.22
N ARG A 48 -8.73 -1.89 -8.96
CA ARG A 48 -8.79 -1.86 -10.43
C ARG A 48 -9.73 -0.78 -10.95
N TYR A 49 -10.76 -0.44 -10.18
CA TYR A 49 -11.73 0.57 -10.55
C TYR A 49 -11.26 1.99 -10.16
N ASP A 50 -10.60 2.11 -9.02
CA ASP A 50 -10.15 3.41 -8.48
C ASP A 50 -8.66 3.39 -8.10
N ALA A 51 -7.87 4.06 -8.92
CA ALA A 51 -6.43 4.23 -8.72
C ALA A 51 -6.09 5.12 -7.51
N GLY A 52 -7.03 5.94 -7.03
CA GLY A 52 -6.84 6.75 -5.82
C GLY A 52 -6.65 5.87 -4.57
N LEU A 53 -7.11 4.62 -4.61
CA LEU A 53 -7.03 3.69 -3.48
C LEU A 53 -5.65 3.08 -3.29
N TYR A 54 -4.71 3.27 -4.22
CA TYR A 54 -3.38 2.67 -4.10
C TYR A 54 -2.59 3.12 -2.87
N GLY A 55 -2.88 4.31 -2.34
CA GLY A 55 -2.31 4.78 -1.06
C GLY A 55 -2.65 3.89 0.13
N VAL A 56 -3.73 3.11 0.05
CA VAL A 56 -4.16 2.19 1.12
C VAL A 56 -3.10 1.13 1.41
N VAL A 57 -2.28 0.73 0.42
CA VAL A 57 -1.26 -0.30 0.62
C VAL A 57 -0.29 0.09 1.73
N ALA A 58 0.12 1.36 1.78
CA ALA A 58 0.99 1.88 2.82
C ALA A 58 0.33 1.81 4.22
N VAL A 59 -0.99 2.01 4.28
CA VAL A 59 -1.77 1.91 5.52
C VAL A 59 -1.89 0.46 5.97
N LEU A 60 -2.17 -0.46 5.05
CA LEU A 60 -2.30 -1.89 5.35
C LEU A 60 -0.97 -2.49 5.83
N LEU A 61 0.16 -2.07 5.27
CA LEU A 61 1.49 -2.51 5.72
C LEU A 61 1.86 -1.96 7.10
N ARG A 62 1.24 -0.86 7.56
CA ARG A 62 1.40 -0.31 8.92
C ARG A 62 0.44 -0.91 9.93
N ASP A 63 -0.53 -1.71 9.50
CA ASP A 63 -1.56 -2.26 10.37
C ASP A 63 -0.94 -3.18 11.44
N GLU A 64 -1.43 -3.08 12.67
CA GLU A 64 -0.94 -3.89 13.79
C GLU A 64 -1.24 -5.39 13.59
N ARG A 65 -2.33 -5.70 12.89
CA ARG A 65 -2.80 -7.06 12.63
C ARG A 65 -1.91 -7.72 11.60
N LEU A 66 -1.20 -8.77 12.00
CA LEU A 66 -0.35 -9.56 11.11
C LEU A 66 -1.09 -10.03 9.85
N ARG A 67 -2.36 -10.44 9.97
CA ARG A 67 -3.15 -10.89 8.83
C ARG A 67 -3.35 -9.78 7.78
N VAL A 68 -3.54 -8.54 8.22
CA VAL A 68 -3.74 -7.41 7.31
C VAL A 68 -2.45 -7.12 6.54
N ARG A 69 -1.30 -7.12 7.22
CA ARG A 69 0.01 -6.92 6.56
C ARG A 69 0.33 -8.04 5.55
N ILE A 70 0.09 -9.30 5.92
CA ILE A 70 0.24 -10.44 4.99
C ILE A 70 -0.69 -10.26 3.78
N GLY A 71 -1.93 -9.81 4.01
CA GLY A 71 -2.87 -9.50 2.94
C GLY A 71 -2.40 -8.36 2.03
N ALA A 72 -1.73 -7.34 2.57
CA ALA A 72 -1.12 -6.27 1.79
C ALA A 72 0.02 -6.76 0.89
N ILE A 73 0.85 -7.69 1.39
CA ILE A 73 1.89 -8.33 0.61
C ILE A 73 1.27 -9.14 -0.55
N ALA A 74 0.29 -9.98 -0.25
CA ALA A 74 -0.43 -10.77 -1.25
C ALA A 74 -1.15 -9.89 -2.29
N LEU A 75 -1.64 -8.72 -1.86
CA LEU A 75 -2.22 -7.72 -2.77
C LEU A 75 -1.17 -7.23 -3.76
N ILE A 76 0.04 -6.87 -3.33
CA ILE A 76 1.11 -6.45 -4.25
C ILE A 76 1.47 -7.56 -5.24
N GLU A 77 1.61 -8.80 -4.78
CA GLU A 77 1.89 -9.95 -5.65
C GLU A 77 0.82 -10.09 -6.73
N ALA A 78 -0.46 -10.06 -6.33
CA ALA A 78 -1.57 -10.15 -7.27
C ALA A 78 -1.57 -8.98 -8.28
N LEU A 79 -1.32 -7.75 -7.83
CA LEU A 79 -1.25 -6.59 -8.72
C LEU A 79 -0.07 -6.70 -9.71
N LYS A 80 1.08 -7.26 -9.27
CA LYS A 80 2.25 -7.54 -10.14
C LYS A 80 1.90 -8.59 -11.19
N GLU A 81 1.26 -9.70 -10.79
CA GLU A 81 0.84 -10.78 -11.70
C GLU A 81 -0.18 -10.32 -12.75
N LEU A 82 -1.03 -9.36 -12.39
CA LEU A 82 -1.97 -8.72 -13.32
C LEU A 82 -1.28 -7.77 -14.32
N GLY A 83 0.01 -7.50 -14.16
CA GLY A 83 0.78 -6.65 -15.07
C GLY A 83 0.39 -5.18 -14.99
N LEU A 84 -0.11 -4.71 -13.84
CA LEU A 84 -0.51 -3.32 -13.68
C LEU A 84 0.73 -2.44 -13.53
N GLU A 85 0.94 -1.54 -14.49
CA GLU A 85 2.07 -0.58 -14.46
C GLU A 85 2.09 0.26 -13.17
N VAL A 86 0.91 0.49 -12.57
CA VAL A 86 0.77 1.25 -11.33
C VAL A 86 1.45 0.64 -10.12
N VAL A 87 1.77 -0.67 -10.14
CA VAL A 87 2.61 -1.29 -9.11
C VAL A 87 3.95 -0.55 -8.99
N GLN A 88 4.41 0.02 -10.09
CA GLN A 88 5.63 0.80 -10.11
C GLN A 88 5.51 2.10 -9.32
N ASP A 89 4.37 2.78 -9.44
CA ASP A 89 4.06 4.02 -8.72
C ASP A 89 3.75 3.74 -7.25
N ILE A 90 3.08 2.63 -6.95
CA ILE A 90 2.86 2.17 -5.57
C ILE A 90 4.19 2.03 -4.86
N ALA A 91 5.17 1.37 -5.48
CA ALA A 91 6.48 1.12 -4.89
C ALA A 91 7.16 2.40 -4.39
N ASP A 92 7.09 3.49 -5.17
CA ASP A 92 7.70 4.76 -4.78
C ASP A 92 7.03 5.35 -3.53
N SER A 93 5.72 5.18 -3.39
CA SER A 93 4.99 5.61 -2.19
C SER A 93 5.34 4.80 -0.93
N LEU A 94 5.88 3.59 -1.09
CA LEU A 94 6.24 2.70 0.02
C LEU A 94 7.64 2.94 0.58
N VAL A 95 8.50 3.73 -0.09
CA VAL A 95 9.89 3.97 0.34
C VAL A 95 10.00 4.47 1.79
N PRO A 96 9.12 5.36 2.30
CA PRO A 96 9.16 5.77 3.69
C PRO A 96 8.99 4.63 4.71
N LEU A 97 8.36 3.50 4.34
CA LEU A 97 8.12 2.38 5.25
C LEU A 97 9.42 1.66 5.63
N LEU A 98 10.47 1.77 4.82
CA LEU A 98 11.81 1.26 5.14
C LEU A 98 12.44 2.00 6.34
N GLY A 99 11.90 3.15 6.76
CA GLY A 99 12.37 3.92 7.91
C GLY A 99 11.45 3.87 9.13
N GLU A 100 10.42 3.01 9.14
CA GLU A 100 9.44 2.92 10.23
C GLU A 100 10.06 2.36 11.52
N ASP A 101 9.56 2.79 12.68
CA ASP A 101 10.10 2.31 13.97
C ASP A 101 9.86 0.81 14.19
N ASN A 102 8.73 0.30 13.67
CA ASN A 102 8.35 -1.10 13.83
C ASN A 102 9.15 -1.99 12.86
N PRO A 103 9.99 -2.93 13.36
CA PRO A 103 10.79 -3.79 12.49
C PRO A 103 9.95 -4.69 11.59
N ASN A 104 8.73 -5.08 12.01
CA ASN A 104 7.85 -5.87 11.16
C ASN A 104 7.45 -5.07 9.91
N VAL A 105 7.13 -3.79 10.07
CA VAL A 105 6.74 -2.91 8.94
C VAL A 105 7.94 -2.69 8.01
N ARG A 106 9.14 -2.45 8.55
CA ARG A 106 10.35 -2.33 7.74
C ARG A 106 10.66 -3.61 6.96
N GLY A 107 10.57 -4.77 7.61
CA GLY A 107 10.80 -6.08 6.99
C GLY A 107 9.76 -6.39 5.91
N ASP A 108 8.48 -6.17 6.19
CA ASP A 108 7.39 -6.37 5.23
C ASP A 108 7.56 -5.43 4.02
N ALA A 109 7.95 -4.17 4.24
CA ALA A 109 8.27 -3.24 3.16
C ALA A 109 9.47 -3.70 2.32
N ALA A 110 10.56 -4.13 2.97
CA ALA A 110 11.74 -4.64 2.28
C ALA A 110 11.38 -5.83 1.38
N TYR A 111 10.59 -6.77 1.90
CA TYR A 111 10.09 -7.92 1.15
C TYR A 111 9.24 -7.50 -0.07
N VAL A 112 8.34 -6.54 0.11
CA VAL A 112 7.51 -5.98 -0.98
C VAL A 112 8.36 -5.39 -2.10
N PHE A 113 9.45 -4.67 -1.79
CA PHE A 113 10.35 -4.17 -2.83
C PHE A 113 11.06 -5.30 -3.59
N GLY A 114 11.43 -6.38 -2.90
CA GLY A 114 11.95 -7.59 -3.54
C GLY A 114 10.95 -8.19 -4.53
N ILE A 115 9.68 -8.32 -4.13
CA ILE A 115 8.60 -8.77 -5.02
C ILE A 115 8.46 -7.85 -6.22
N ILE A 116 8.46 -6.52 -6.02
CA ILE A 116 8.23 -5.57 -7.10
C ILE A 116 9.37 -5.58 -8.13
N GLY A 117 10.61 -5.83 -7.72
CA GLY A 117 11.70 -6.12 -8.65
C GLY A 117 12.36 -4.90 -9.29
N GLN A 118 12.20 -3.70 -8.73
CA GLN A 118 12.67 -2.46 -9.35
C GLN A 118 14.08 -2.06 -8.90
N GLU A 119 15.01 -1.95 -9.84
CA GLU A 119 16.40 -1.52 -9.58
C GLU A 119 16.51 -0.21 -8.80
N ARG A 120 15.61 0.76 -9.07
CA ARG A 120 15.65 2.07 -8.42
C ARG A 120 15.46 2.00 -6.89
N HIS A 121 14.91 0.90 -6.37
CA HIS A 121 14.70 0.68 -4.94
C HIS A 121 15.85 -0.06 -4.25
N ILE A 122 16.88 -0.49 -4.98
CA ILE A 122 18.08 -1.12 -4.38
C ILE A 122 18.75 -0.16 -3.39
N MET A 123 19.00 1.10 -3.78
CA MET A 123 19.66 2.06 -2.88
C MET A 123 18.88 2.31 -1.56
N PRO A 124 17.54 2.49 -1.58
CA PRO A 124 16.75 2.47 -0.35
C PRO A 124 16.90 1.18 0.49
N LEU A 125 16.87 0.00 -0.14
CA LEU A 125 17.00 -1.28 0.54
C LEU A 125 18.39 -1.50 1.16
N GLU A 126 19.45 -1.05 0.51
CA GLU A 126 20.82 -1.19 1.00
C GLU A 126 21.02 -0.52 2.38
N ARG A 127 20.22 0.49 2.71
CA ARG A 127 20.24 1.14 4.04
C ARG A 127 19.82 0.21 5.17
N LEU A 128 19.04 -0.83 4.86
CA LEU A 128 18.58 -1.81 5.83
C LEU A 128 19.57 -2.97 6.04
N LEU A 129 20.63 -3.08 5.24
CA LEU A 129 21.62 -4.16 5.40
C LEU A 129 22.36 -4.10 6.74
N ASP A 130 22.42 -2.91 7.34
CA ASP A 130 22.98 -2.64 8.67
C ASP A 130 21.88 -2.36 9.72
N ASP A 131 20.62 -2.78 9.48
CA ASP A 131 19.52 -2.60 10.43
C ASP A 131 19.80 -3.34 11.76
N ASP A 132 19.46 -2.70 12.88
CA ASP A 132 19.62 -3.26 14.23
C ASP A 132 18.84 -4.58 14.41
N ASN A 133 17.75 -4.76 13.66
CA ASN A 133 17.01 -6.00 13.60
C ASN A 133 17.58 -6.93 12.51
N THR A 134 18.14 -8.07 12.94
CA THR A 134 18.78 -9.04 12.05
C THR A 134 17.83 -9.67 11.02
N GLU A 135 16.54 -9.79 11.33
CA GLU A 135 15.56 -10.32 10.38
C GLU A 135 15.32 -9.30 9.26
N VAL A 136 15.18 -8.01 9.61
CA VAL A 136 15.04 -6.92 8.62
C VAL A 136 16.26 -6.84 7.71
N ALA A 137 17.46 -6.90 8.29
CA ALA A 137 18.71 -6.88 7.51
C ALA A 137 18.82 -8.07 6.54
N GLN A 138 18.42 -9.26 6.98
CA GLN A 138 18.40 -10.45 6.13
C GLN A 138 17.37 -10.32 5.01
N THR A 139 16.15 -9.86 5.31
CA THR A 139 15.10 -9.64 4.30
C THR A 139 15.52 -8.60 3.27
N ALA A 140 16.16 -7.52 3.69
CA ALA A 140 16.68 -6.49 2.78
C ALA A 140 17.74 -7.07 1.83
N LYS A 141 18.67 -7.86 2.37
CA LYS A 141 19.68 -8.56 1.56
C LYS A 141 19.05 -9.50 0.54
N ASP A 142 18.12 -10.34 0.97
CA ASP A 142 17.43 -11.29 0.09
C ASP A 142 16.66 -10.56 -1.02
N SER A 143 16.06 -9.41 -0.69
CA SER A 143 15.32 -8.57 -1.63
C SER A 143 16.24 -7.92 -2.67
N VAL A 144 17.41 -7.40 -2.25
CA VAL A 144 18.43 -6.88 -3.17
C VAL A 144 18.95 -7.97 -4.10
N ASP A 145 19.27 -9.14 -3.56
CA ASP A 145 19.74 -10.29 -4.33
C ASP A 145 18.68 -10.74 -5.36
N LEU A 146 17.40 -10.77 -4.97
CA LEU A 146 16.28 -11.07 -5.85
C LEU A 146 16.18 -10.07 -7.01
N ILE A 147 16.15 -8.77 -6.73
CA ILE A 147 16.09 -7.72 -7.77
C ILE A 147 17.26 -7.87 -8.75
N LEU A 148 18.48 -8.02 -8.23
CA LEU A 148 19.68 -8.17 -9.06
C LEU A 148 19.67 -9.45 -9.91
N SER A 149 18.96 -10.49 -9.47
CA SER A 149 18.82 -11.74 -10.23
C SER A 149 17.83 -11.62 -11.39
N GLU A 150 16.74 -10.86 -11.23
CA GLU A 150 15.74 -10.63 -12.28
C GLU A 150 16.28 -9.72 -13.39
N VAL A 151 17.12 -8.74 -13.04
CA VAL A 151 17.76 -7.79 -13.97
C VAL A 151 18.79 -8.43 -14.89
N ARG A 152 19.43 -9.52 -14.45
CA ARG A 152 20.53 -10.18 -15.19
C ARG A 152 20.05 -11.12 -16.31
N LEU A 153 18.74 -11.21 -16.56
CA LEU A 153 18.13 -12.06 -17.60
C LEU A 153 17.68 -11.22 -18.80
#